data_AF-A0A6N8FK98-F1
#
_entry.id   AF-A0A6N8FK98-F1
#
_cell.length_a   1.000
_cell.length_b   1.000
_cell.length_c   1.000
_cell.angle_alpha   90.00
_cell.angle_beta   90.00
_cell.angle_gamma   90.00
#
_symmetry.space_group_name_H-M   'P 1'
#
loop_
_entity.id
_entity.type
_entity.pdbx_description
1 polymer ?
#
loop_
_entity_poly.entity_id
_entity_poly.type
_entity_poly.pdbx_seq_one_letter_code
_entity_poly.pdbx_strand_id
1 'polypeptide(L)'
;MKKSFMIHIAFLSILIITACSNSDELSGKTFDVSVVSSPNNPNKYDSIMRLEFSDGNIVKNTMGYEEGTYELKDDRLVIQFENKNESLEIGFTFEESEKDFSAYSAVISDSDFQIEDSKQVSKYQGFYNKLTRHQYEFIER
;
A
#
# COMPACT_ATOMS: atom_id res chain seq x y z
N MET A 1 -23.80 -31.16 54.00
CA MET A 1 -23.62 -31.80 52.68
C MET A 1 -24.06 -30.82 51.60
N LYS A 2 -23.27 -30.74 50.51
CA LYS A 2 -23.52 -30.09 49.20
C LYS A 2 -23.63 -28.55 49.25
N LYS A 3 -22.54 -27.79 49.06
CA LYS A 3 -21.83 -27.50 47.79
C LYS A 3 -22.78 -27.16 46.65
N SER A 4 -22.77 -25.90 46.24
CA SER A 4 -22.65 -25.44 44.84
C SER A 4 -23.51 -24.20 44.59
N PHE A 5 -22.89 -23.02 44.61
CA PHE A 5 -23.29 -21.88 43.77
C PHE A 5 -22.08 -20.96 43.60
N MET A 6 -21.04 -21.49 42.95
CA MET A 6 -19.84 -20.71 42.60
C MET A 6 -19.37 -21.08 41.19
N ILE A 7 -20.26 -20.85 40.23
CA ILE A 7 -19.92 -20.77 38.81
C ILE A 7 -20.82 -19.65 38.32
N HIS A 8 -20.27 -18.64 37.64
CA HIS A 8 -20.91 -17.66 36.74
C HIS A 8 -20.06 -16.38 36.57
N ILE A 9 -18.75 -16.41 36.83
CA ILE A 9 -17.84 -15.30 36.46
C ILE A 9 -16.57 -15.86 35.79
N ALA A 10 -16.75 -16.65 34.73
CA ALA A 10 -15.64 -17.15 33.90
C ALA A 10 -15.94 -17.07 32.39
N PHE A 11 -16.98 -16.34 31.99
CA PHE A 11 -17.33 -16.11 30.59
C PHE A 11 -17.17 -14.64 30.15
N LEU A 12 -16.66 -13.77 31.03
CA LEU A 12 -16.44 -12.35 30.74
C LEU A 12 -14.96 -12.01 30.49
N SER A 13 -14.15 -13.00 30.08
CA SER A 13 -12.72 -12.81 29.82
C SER A 13 -12.32 -13.11 28.37
N ILE A 14 -13.28 -13.45 27.50
CA ILE A 14 -13.00 -13.83 26.08
C ILE A 14 -13.48 -12.74 25.11
N LEU A 15 -14.12 -11.67 25.59
CA LEU A 15 -14.69 -10.62 24.74
C LEU A 15 -13.84 -9.33 24.62
N ILE A 16 -12.57 -9.34 25.02
CA ILE A 16 -11.72 -8.12 25.03
C ILE A 16 -10.38 -8.31 24.30
N ILE A 17 -10.33 -9.03 23.17
CA ILE A 17 -9.15 -9.00 22.27
C ILE A 17 -9.51 -8.70 20.81
N THR A 18 -10.77 -8.36 20.48
CA THR A 18 -11.14 -7.99 19.10
C THR A 18 -11.27 -6.48 18.89
N ALA A 19 -10.65 -5.67 19.75
CA ALA A 19 -10.55 -4.23 19.55
C ALA A 19 -9.14 -3.89 19.05
N CYS A 20 -9.08 -3.44 17.79
CA CYS A 20 -7.94 -2.83 17.09
C CYS A 20 -6.90 -3.78 16.49
N SER A 21 -7.29 -4.66 15.57
CA SER A 21 -6.48 -4.76 14.34
C SER A 21 -6.84 -3.52 13.52
N ASN A 22 -6.00 -2.48 13.55
CA ASN A 22 -6.11 -1.33 12.64
C ASN A 22 -5.70 -1.76 11.22
N SER A 23 -6.20 -2.90 10.74
CA SER A 23 -6.02 -3.33 9.36
C SER A 23 -6.97 -2.48 8.53
N ASP A 24 -6.43 -1.52 7.78
CA ASP A 24 -7.19 -0.84 6.75
C ASP A 24 -7.59 -1.82 5.63
N GLU A 25 -8.35 -1.31 4.65
CA GLU A 25 -8.87 -2.13 3.55
C GLU A 25 -7.81 -2.67 2.58
N LEU A 26 -6.56 -2.20 2.66
CA LEU A 26 -5.45 -2.68 1.84
C LEU A 26 -4.71 -3.83 2.54
N SER A 27 -4.74 -3.91 3.87
CA SER A 27 -4.01 -4.96 4.60
C SER A 27 -4.35 -6.37 4.10
N GLY A 28 -3.31 -7.14 3.78
CA GLY A 28 -3.41 -8.50 3.24
C GLY A 28 -3.60 -8.56 1.72
N LYS A 29 -3.77 -7.43 1.04
CA LYS A 29 -3.93 -7.38 -0.42
C LYS A 29 -2.60 -7.18 -1.13
N THR A 30 -2.54 -7.68 -2.36
CA THR A 30 -1.41 -7.44 -3.28
C THR A 30 -1.94 -6.82 -4.56
N PHE A 31 -1.31 -5.74 -4.99
CA PHE A 31 -1.69 -5.02 -6.20
C PHE A 31 -0.52 -4.89 -7.17
N ASP A 32 -0.79 -5.12 -8.45
CA ASP A 32 0.03 -4.58 -9.52
C ASP A 32 -0.41 -3.16 -9.83
N VAL A 33 0.49 -2.20 -9.64
CA VAL A 33 0.25 -0.81 -10.02
C VAL A 33 0.72 -0.64 -11.45
N SER A 34 -0.25 -0.44 -12.35
CA SER A 34 -0.03 -0.53 -13.79
C SER A 34 -0.42 0.76 -14.49
N VAL A 35 0.30 1.10 -15.55
CA VAL A 35 0.02 2.26 -16.41
C VAL A 35 -0.20 1.78 -17.84
N VAL A 36 -0.98 2.54 -18.63
CA VAL A 36 -1.15 2.27 -20.06
C VAL A 36 0.22 2.29 -20.74
N SER A 37 0.59 1.18 -21.37
CA SER A 37 1.93 1.00 -21.93
C SER A 37 2.08 1.44 -23.38
N SER A 38 0.96 1.72 -24.06
CA SER A 38 0.99 2.22 -25.43
C SER A 38 -0.16 3.19 -25.70
N PRO A 39 0.12 4.39 -26.23
CA PRO A 39 -0.93 5.30 -26.67
C PRO A 39 -1.77 4.71 -27.84
N ASN A 40 -1.21 3.74 -28.56
CA ASN A 40 -1.90 3.06 -29.67
C ASN A 40 -2.70 1.83 -29.21
N ASN A 41 -2.58 1.42 -27.94
CA ASN A 41 -3.38 0.35 -27.36
C ASN A 41 -3.73 0.69 -25.91
N PRO A 42 -4.81 1.46 -25.68
CA PRO A 42 -5.22 1.91 -24.35
C PRO A 42 -5.67 0.79 -23.42
N ASN A 43 -5.81 -0.44 -23.94
CA ASN A 43 -6.17 -1.63 -23.16
C ASN A 43 -4.94 -2.45 -22.74
N LYS A 44 -3.73 -2.00 -23.10
CA LYS A 44 -2.50 -2.66 -22.67
C LYS A 44 -1.90 -1.90 -21.49
N TYR A 45 -1.78 -2.60 -20.37
CA TYR A 45 -1.22 -2.09 -19.13
C TYR A 45 0.06 -2.85 -18.80
N ASP A 46 1.09 -2.11 -18.41
CA ASP A 46 2.32 -2.69 -17.90
C ASP A 46 2.46 -2.32 -16.42
N SER A 47 2.72 -3.33 -15.58
CA SER A 47 2.97 -3.13 -14.16
C SER A 47 4.33 -2.47 -13.96
N ILE A 48 4.34 -1.34 -13.24
CA ILE A 48 5.57 -0.62 -12.91
C ILE A 48 6.06 -0.96 -11.49
N MET A 49 5.17 -1.48 -10.65
CA MET A 49 5.48 -2.01 -9.33
C MET A 49 4.41 -3.00 -8.86
N ARG A 50 4.79 -3.87 -7.93
CA ARG A 50 3.88 -4.75 -7.20
C ARG A 50 3.96 -4.44 -5.73
N LEU A 51 2.84 -4.04 -5.13
CA LEU A 51 2.74 -3.66 -3.73
C LEU A 51 2.01 -4.75 -2.95
N GLU A 52 2.66 -5.27 -1.92
CA GLU A 52 2.09 -6.22 -0.96
C GLU A 52 1.88 -5.47 0.36
N PHE A 53 0.63 -5.33 0.79
CA PHE A 53 0.24 -4.61 1.99
C PHE A 53 0.04 -5.61 3.14
N SER A 54 0.57 -5.28 4.31
CA SER A 54 0.47 -6.13 5.49
C SER A 54 0.10 -5.33 6.74
N ASP A 55 -0.24 -6.06 7.80
CA ASP A 55 -0.65 -5.49 9.07
C ASP A 55 0.43 -4.56 9.66
N GLY A 56 -0.02 -3.49 10.32
CA GLY A 56 0.87 -2.51 10.92
C GLY A 56 1.41 -1.48 9.93
N ASN A 57 0.66 -1.18 8.87
CA ASN A 57 0.97 -0.11 7.89
C ASN A 57 2.26 -0.37 7.10
N ILE A 58 2.57 -1.64 6.84
CA ILE A 58 3.76 -2.07 6.11
C ILE A 58 3.38 -2.34 4.65
N VAL A 59 4.19 -1.83 3.72
CA VAL A 59 4.06 -2.13 2.29
C VAL A 59 5.39 -2.58 1.74
N LYS A 60 5.37 -3.64 0.94
CA LYS A 60 6.55 -4.16 0.27
C LYS A 60 6.40 -4.05 -1.23
N ASN A 61 7.38 -3.46 -1.90
CA ASN A 61 7.42 -3.47 -3.35
C ASN A 61 8.26 -4.64 -3.88
N THR A 62 7.61 -5.70 -4.34
CA THR A 62 8.28 -6.96 -4.69
C THR A 62 9.03 -6.92 -6.03
N MET A 63 9.00 -5.80 -6.76
CA MET A 63 9.71 -5.63 -8.04
C MET A 63 11.09 -4.99 -7.92
N GLY A 64 11.59 -4.75 -6.70
CA GLY A 64 12.99 -4.36 -6.50
C GLY A 64 13.25 -3.30 -5.42
N TYR A 65 12.21 -2.83 -4.72
CA TYR A 65 12.38 -1.89 -3.61
C TYR A 65 12.24 -2.60 -2.27
N GLU A 66 12.58 -1.88 -1.20
CA GLU A 66 12.55 -2.43 0.15
C GLU A 66 11.14 -2.36 0.71
N GLU A 67 11.02 -2.88 1.93
CA GLU A 67 9.87 -2.60 2.76
C GLU A 67 9.77 -1.09 3.02
N GLY A 68 8.55 -0.59 3.05
CA GLY A 68 8.21 0.78 3.35
C GLY A 68 6.97 0.81 4.23
N THR A 69 6.48 2.01 4.48
CA THR A 69 5.24 2.23 5.22
C THR A 69 4.17 2.80 4.30
N TYR A 70 2.91 2.62 4.69
CA TYR A 70 1.79 3.27 4.02
C TYR A 70 0.79 3.85 5.00
N GLU A 71 0.06 4.86 4.54
CA GLU A 71 -1.11 5.40 5.22
C GLU A 71 -2.23 5.56 4.20
N LEU A 72 -3.36 4.88 4.44
CA LEU A 72 -4.59 5.11 3.72
C LEU A 72 -5.51 5.97 4.58
N LYS A 73 -5.85 7.16 4.08
CA LYS A 73 -6.79 8.06 4.73
C LYS A 73 -7.74 8.65 3.71
N ASP A 74 -9.03 8.41 3.92
CA ASP A 74 -10.08 8.70 2.93
C ASP A 74 -9.67 8.08 1.58
N ASP A 75 -9.64 8.87 0.51
CA ASP A 75 -9.27 8.43 -0.83
C ASP A 75 -7.78 8.64 -1.13
N ARG A 76 -6.93 8.81 -0.12
CA ARG A 76 -5.51 9.10 -0.29
C ARG A 76 -4.63 8.02 0.30
N LEU A 77 -3.83 7.38 -0.55
CA LEU A 77 -2.79 6.45 -0.17
C LEU A 77 -1.43 7.14 -0.24
N VAL A 78 -0.72 7.24 0.87
CA VAL A 78 0.69 7.68 0.91
C VAL A 78 1.56 6.46 1.15
N ILE A 79 2.60 6.28 0.32
CA ILE A 79 3.60 5.24 0.46
C ILE A 79 4.96 5.90 0.66
N GLN A 80 5.68 5.45 1.68
CA GLN A 80 7.03 5.93 1.98
C GLN A 80 8.01 4.75 1.94
N PHE A 81 9.03 4.86 1.09
CA PHE A 81 10.20 4.00 1.10
C PHE A 81 11.39 4.79 1.65
N GLU A 82 12.14 4.20 2.57
CA GLU A 82 13.31 4.83 3.16
C GLU A 82 14.42 3.82 3.35
N ASN A 83 15.65 4.23 3.02
CA ASN A 83 16.86 3.55 3.43
C ASN A 83 17.84 4.57 4.01
N LYS A 84 19.02 4.11 4.41
CA LYS A 84 20.03 4.96 5.06
C LYS A 84 20.36 6.24 4.29
N ASN A 85 20.28 6.24 2.96
CA ASN A 85 20.84 7.29 2.12
C ASN A 85 19.79 8.09 1.35
N GLU A 86 18.56 7.59 1.26
CA GLU A 86 17.50 8.18 0.44
C GLU A 86 16.10 7.81 0.93
N SER A 87 15.15 8.69 0.65
CA SER A 87 13.72 8.49 0.86
C SER A 87 12.93 8.79 -0.40
N LEU A 88 11.82 8.08 -0.57
CA LEU A 88 10.85 8.29 -1.63
C LEU A 88 9.44 8.23 -1.02
N GLU A 89 8.72 9.34 -1.14
CA GLU A 89 7.32 9.43 -0.79
C GLU A 89 6.49 9.53 -2.07
N ILE A 90 5.39 8.79 -2.13
CA ILE A 90 4.45 8.82 -3.25
C ILE A 90 3.04 8.86 -2.67
N GLY A 91 2.30 9.91 -2.97
CA GLY A 91 0.87 9.98 -2.70
C GLY A 91 0.07 9.65 -3.95
N PHE A 92 -0.93 8.81 -3.77
CA PHE A 92 -1.96 8.47 -4.73
C PHE A 92 -3.31 8.96 -4.23
N THR A 93 -4.10 9.56 -5.11
CA THR A 93 -5.54 9.74 -4.89
C THR A 93 -6.27 8.62 -5.62
N PHE A 94 -7.03 7.83 -4.87
CA PHE A 94 -7.79 6.68 -5.33
C PHE A 94 -9.22 7.07 -5.71
N GLU A 95 -9.75 6.35 -6.68
CA GLU A 95 -11.17 6.29 -7.02
C GLU A 95 -11.49 4.82 -7.36
N GLU A 96 -12.74 4.40 -7.17
CA GLU A 96 -13.18 3.08 -7.64
C GLU A 96 -12.97 2.99 -9.16
N SER A 97 -12.36 1.91 -9.64
CA SER A 97 -12.11 1.79 -11.08
C SER A 97 -13.39 1.47 -11.85
N GLU A 98 -13.65 2.19 -12.93
CA GLU A 98 -14.70 1.87 -13.91
C GLU A 98 -14.37 0.60 -14.74
N LYS A 99 -13.23 -0.06 -14.46
CA LYS A 99 -12.74 -1.22 -15.20
C LYS A 99 -12.88 -2.48 -14.37
N ASP A 100 -13.58 -3.48 -14.90
CA ASP A 100 -13.81 -4.78 -14.25
C ASP A 100 -12.55 -5.53 -13.79
N PHE A 101 -11.37 -5.20 -14.32
CA PHE A 101 -10.11 -5.86 -13.99
C PHE A 101 -9.27 -5.12 -12.92
N SER A 102 -9.70 -3.95 -12.47
CA SER A 102 -8.94 -3.07 -11.58
C SER A 102 -9.80 -2.73 -10.37
N ALA A 103 -9.23 -2.77 -9.17
CA ALA A 103 -9.97 -2.41 -7.96
C ALA A 103 -10.06 -0.89 -7.82
N TYR A 104 -8.92 -0.23 -8.02
CA TYR A 104 -8.81 1.22 -7.88
C TYR A 104 -8.14 1.81 -9.10
N SER A 105 -8.63 2.96 -9.52
CA SER A 105 -7.91 3.84 -10.41
C SER A 105 -7.32 4.99 -9.61
N ALA A 106 -6.11 5.43 -9.94
CA ALA A 106 -5.41 6.40 -9.12
C ALA A 106 -4.58 7.38 -9.95
N VAL A 107 -4.41 8.58 -9.42
CA VAL A 107 -3.45 9.57 -9.92
C VAL A 107 -2.45 9.91 -8.83
N ILE A 108 -1.21 10.22 -9.22
CA ILE A 108 -0.20 10.68 -8.26
C ILE A 108 -0.57 12.09 -7.82
N SER A 109 -0.93 12.25 -6.54
CA SER A 109 -1.23 13.55 -5.91
C SER A 109 0.04 14.35 -5.67
N ASP A 110 1.09 13.66 -5.20
CA ASP A 110 2.38 14.20 -4.85
C ASP A 110 3.44 13.11 -4.87
N SER A 111 4.70 13.52 -5.08
CA SER A 111 5.84 12.64 -4.97
C SER A 111 7.04 13.47 -4.57
N ASP A 112 7.79 13.02 -3.56
CA ASP A 112 9.02 13.65 -3.13
C ASP A 112 10.15 12.62 -3.07
N PHE A 113 11.33 13.03 -3.52
CA PHE A 113 12.53 12.19 -3.50
C PHE A 113 13.68 12.97 -2.90
N GLN A 114 14.27 12.41 -1.85
CA GLN A 114 15.41 13.00 -1.15
C GLN A 114 16.57 12.01 -1.13
N ILE A 115 17.78 12.54 -1.33
CA ILE A 115 19.03 11.77 -1.23
C ILE A 115 20.04 12.61 -0.46
N GLU A 116 20.68 11.99 0.55
CA GLU A 116 21.64 12.68 1.41
C GLU A 116 22.93 13.04 0.67
N ASP A 117 23.41 12.13 -0.20
CA ASP A 117 24.62 12.31 -1.02
C ASP A 117 24.32 11.99 -2.48
N SER A 118 24.21 13.03 -3.29
CA SER A 118 23.91 12.93 -4.72
C SER A 118 24.97 12.18 -5.55
N LYS A 119 26.12 11.84 -4.97
CA LYS A 119 27.17 11.03 -5.62
C LYS A 119 26.97 9.54 -5.42
N GLN A 120 26.09 9.12 -4.51
CA GLN A 120 25.79 7.71 -4.28
C GLN A 120 24.83 7.17 -5.35
N VAL A 121 24.88 5.86 -5.57
CA VAL A 121 23.95 5.17 -6.47
C VAL A 121 22.58 5.14 -5.81
N SER A 122 21.61 5.82 -6.43
CA SER A 122 20.24 5.85 -5.96
C SER A 122 19.45 4.64 -6.46
N LYS A 123 18.74 3.96 -5.55
CA LYS A 123 17.80 2.89 -5.88
C LYS A 123 16.44 3.47 -6.29
N TYR A 124 16.02 4.58 -5.66
CA TYR A 124 14.69 5.17 -5.87
C TYR A 124 14.63 6.18 -7.02
N GLN A 125 15.71 6.87 -7.38
CA GLN A 125 15.72 7.92 -8.41
C GLN A 125 15.24 7.41 -9.77
N GLY A 126 15.67 6.22 -10.17
CA GLY A 126 15.23 5.61 -11.42
C GLY A 126 13.73 5.30 -11.44
N PHE A 127 13.13 5.05 -10.27
CA PHE A 127 11.69 4.86 -10.12
C PHE A 127 10.95 6.20 -10.16
N TYR A 128 11.41 7.14 -9.33
CA TYR A 128 10.86 8.48 -9.21
C TYR A 128 10.76 9.16 -10.58
N ASN A 129 11.80 9.04 -11.41
CA ASN A 129 11.81 9.59 -12.77
C ASN A 129 10.81 8.93 -13.74
N LYS A 130 10.29 7.74 -13.41
CA LYS A 130 9.26 7.03 -14.18
C LYS A 130 7.86 7.29 -13.66
N LEU A 131 7.71 7.92 -12.49
CA LEU A 131 6.42 8.36 -11.99
C LEU A 131 5.92 9.49 -12.89
N THR A 132 4.76 9.27 -13.50
CA THR A 132 4.11 10.20 -14.41
C THR A 132 2.79 10.63 -13.80
N ARG A 133 2.25 11.79 -14.18
CA ARG A 133 0.89 12.20 -13.76
C ARG A 133 -0.22 11.47 -14.53
N HIS A 134 0.08 10.30 -15.10
CA HIS A 134 -0.93 9.48 -15.75
C HIS A 134 -1.78 8.74 -14.72
N GLN A 135 -2.87 8.17 -15.21
CA GLN A 135 -3.73 7.30 -14.42
C GLN A 135 -3.08 5.92 -14.28
N TYR A 136 -3.09 5.43 -13.05
CA TYR A 136 -2.62 4.14 -12.63
C TYR A 136 -3.80 3.25 -12.28
N GLU A 137 -3.71 1.98 -12.59
CA GLU A 137 -4.69 0.96 -12.19
C GLU A 137 -4.05 0.04 -11.15
N PHE A 138 -4.74 -0.15 -10.03
CA PHE A 138 -4.38 -1.07 -8.96
C PHE A 138 -5.13 -2.38 -9.19
N ILE A 139 -4.43 -3.32 -9.80
CA ILE A 139 -4.97 -4.62 -10.21
C ILE A 139 -4.65 -5.64 -9.12
N GLU A 140 -5.68 -6.15 -8.43
CA GLU A 140 -5.52 -7.14 -7.37
C GLU A 140 -4.97 -8.47 -7.93
N ARG A 141 -4.19 -9.19 -7.12
CA ARG A 141 -3.48 -10.42 -7.51
C ARG A 141 -3.93 -11.66 -6.76
#